data_AF-A0A6L5QWR5-F1
#
_entry.id   AF-A0A6L5QWR5-F1
#
_cell.length_a   1.000
_cell.length_b   1.000
_cell.length_c   1.000
_cell.angle_alpha   90.00
_cell.angle_beta   90.00
_cell.angle_gamma   90.00
#
_symmetry.space_group_name_H-M   'P 1'
#
loop_
_entity.id
_entity.type
_entity.pdbx_description
1 polymer ?
#
loop_
_entity_poly.entity_id
_entity_poly.type
_entity_poly.pdbx_seq_one_letter_code
_entity_poly.pdbx_strand_id
1 'polypeptide(L)'
;MSDRSTASLLAGRSSEALDDREVRRVATTFLGLDGTVVFEYDESGYTRFVVEQDEDGADYGKVYFGRDIYPGRSVIDPNSALSMPAAVAHEISHVHRWRDRTELPLGSHRHVDEALTSMDAALRFANQLSPHDIQQLIRDATQRLQMHVRDLDDESSAEGE
;
A
#
# COMPACT_ATOMS: atom_id res chain seq x y z
N MET A 1 -17.98 -1.97 12.69
CA MET A 1 -17.29 -1.46 11.49
C MET A 1 -15.81 -1.49 11.81
N SER A 2 -15.07 -2.40 11.17
CA SER A 2 -13.62 -2.54 11.37
C SER A 2 -12.92 -1.46 10.55
N ASP A 3 -12.06 -0.69 11.19
CA ASP A 3 -11.44 0.50 10.61
C ASP A 3 -10.31 0.09 9.65
N ARG A 4 -10.62 0.08 8.34
CA ARG A 4 -9.64 -0.13 7.25
C ARG A 4 -8.71 1.08 7.07
N SER A 5 -8.88 2.16 7.85
CA SER A 5 -8.21 3.43 7.58
C SER A 5 -6.72 3.47 7.88
N THR A 6 -6.08 2.42 8.39
CA THR A 6 -4.66 2.46 8.82
C THR A 6 -3.67 2.61 7.65
N ALA A 7 -2.52 3.25 7.91
CA ALA A 7 -1.50 3.48 6.88
C ALA A 7 -0.99 2.15 6.30
N SER A 8 -1.01 2.03 4.98
CA SER A 8 -0.61 0.81 4.25
C SER A 8 0.91 0.71 4.08
N LEU A 9 1.59 1.84 3.83
CA LEU A 9 3.01 1.90 3.49
C LEU A 9 3.92 1.85 4.73
N LEU A 10 5.05 1.12 4.64
CA LEU A 10 6.03 1.00 5.73
C LEU A 10 6.78 2.30 6.04
N ALA A 11 7.43 2.37 7.21
CA ALA A 11 8.21 3.52 7.67
C ALA A 11 9.29 4.00 6.68
N GLY A 12 9.65 5.28 6.75
CA GLY A 12 10.61 5.92 5.83
C GLY A 12 9.97 6.66 4.65
N ARG A 13 8.66 6.91 4.69
CA ARG A 13 7.94 7.72 3.71
C ARG A 13 8.14 9.22 3.93
N SER A 14 7.84 10.00 2.89
CA SER A 14 7.87 11.46 3.00
C SER A 14 6.80 11.96 3.97
N SER A 15 7.15 12.99 4.74
CA SER A 15 6.21 13.77 5.56
C SER A 15 6.00 15.20 5.01
N GLU A 16 6.63 15.51 3.88
CA GLU A 16 6.49 16.81 3.19
C GLU A 16 5.17 16.86 2.43
N ALA A 17 4.48 18.00 2.50
CA ALA A 17 3.26 18.21 1.71
C ALA A 17 3.57 18.09 0.20
N LEU A 18 2.66 17.48 -0.54
CA LEU A 18 2.80 17.36 -1.99
C LEU A 18 2.48 18.68 -2.66
N ASP A 19 3.29 19.06 -3.65
CA ASP A 19 2.93 20.17 -4.53
C ASP A 19 1.94 19.72 -5.63
N ASP A 20 1.31 20.69 -6.31
CA ASP A 20 0.37 20.45 -7.40
C ASP A 20 0.91 19.53 -8.51
N ARG A 21 2.22 19.60 -8.77
CA ARG A 21 2.86 18.80 -9.82
C ARG A 21 3.00 17.36 -9.37
N GLU A 22 3.34 17.15 -8.10
CA GLU A 22 3.43 15.83 -7.48
C GLU A 22 2.06 15.16 -7.40
N VAL A 23 1.01 15.89 -6.99
CA VAL A 23 -0.37 15.40 -6.97
C VAL A 23 -0.81 14.96 -8.38
N ARG A 24 -0.57 15.81 -9.40
CA ARG A 24 -0.89 15.47 -10.79
C ARG A 24 -0.11 14.25 -11.30
N ARG A 25 1.15 14.11 -10.88
CA ARG A 25 1.99 12.97 -11.25
C ARG A 25 1.46 11.68 -10.65
N VAL A 26 1.04 11.69 -9.38
CA VAL A 26 0.42 10.53 -8.72
C VAL A 26 -0.89 10.17 -9.41
N ALA A 27 -1.77 11.15 -9.65
CA ALA A 27 -3.04 10.93 -10.35
C ALA A 27 -2.83 10.34 -11.77
N THR A 28 -1.86 10.86 -12.52
CA THR A 28 -1.51 10.33 -13.85
C THR A 28 -1.01 8.89 -13.77
N THR A 29 -0.30 8.54 -12.68
CA THR A 29 0.22 7.18 -12.47
C THR A 29 -0.91 6.22 -12.13
N PHE A 30 -1.87 6.60 -11.27
CA PHE A 30 -3.08 5.80 -11.04
C PHE A 30 -3.81 5.53 -12.35
N LEU A 31 -4.13 6.58 -13.12
CA LEU A 31 -4.83 6.45 -14.40
C LEU A 31 -4.07 5.60 -15.42
N GLY A 32 -2.74 5.69 -15.43
CA GLY A 32 -1.88 4.93 -16.34
C GLY A 32 -1.70 3.46 -15.97
N LEU A 33 -1.81 3.12 -14.68
CA LEU A 33 -1.78 1.74 -14.21
C LEU A 33 -3.16 1.08 -14.29
N ASP A 34 -4.20 1.74 -13.77
CA ASP A 34 -5.59 1.30 -13.81
C ASP A 34 -6.56 2.48 -13.70
N GLY A 35 -7.14 2.88 -14.83
CA GLY A 35 -8.13 3.97 -14.89
C GLY A 35 -9.50 3.65 -14.28
N THR A 36 -9.72 2.42 -13.79
CA THR A 36 -10.98 2.00 -13.15
C THR A 36 -10.96 2.10 -11.63
N VAL A 37 -9.81 2.39 -11.04
CA VAL A 37 -9.67 2.58 -9.59
C VAL A 37 -10.06 4.00 -9.21
N VAL A 38 -10.95 4.12 -8.22
CA VAL A 38 -11.31 5.42 -7.64
C VAL A 38 -10.21 5.83 -6.66
N PHE A 39 -9.70 7.05 -6.82
CA PHE A 39 -8.68 7.58 -5.92
C PHE A 39 -8.92 9.07 -5.63
N GLU A 40 -8.43 9.53 -4.48
CA GLU A 40 -8.54 10.92 -4.04
C GLU A 40 -7.26 11.37 -3.31
N TYR A 41 -6.88 12.64 -3.49
CA TYR A 41 -5.79 13.23 -2.74
C TYR A 41 -6.26 13.65 -1.35
N ASP A 42 -5.58 13.17 -0.31
CA ASP A 42 -5.79 13.58 1.08
C ASP A 42 -4.56 14.36 1.56
N GLU A 43 -4.69 15.70 1.57
CA GLU A 43 -3.61 16.62 1.94
C GLU A 43 -3.12 16.43 3.39
N SER A 44 -4.04 16.06 4.28
CA SER A 44 -3.77 15.94 5.73
C SER A 44 -3.42 14.52 6.15
N GLY A 45 -3.81 13.55 5.34
CA GLY A 45 -3.73 12.14 5.66
C GLY A 45 -2.52 11.43 5.09
N TYR A 46 -2.62 10.12 5.13
CA TYR A 46 -1.67 9.16 4.62
C TYR A 46 -2.36 8.25 3.62
N THR A 47 -1.55 7.57 2.84
CA THR A 47 -1.98 6.68 1.78
C THR A 47 -2.64 5.45 2.39
N ARG A 48 -3.85 5.16 1.94
CA ARG A 48 -4.68 4.07 2.45
C ARG A 48 -5.74 3.66 1.43
N PHE A 49 -6.05 2.37 1.45
CA PHE A 49 -7.21 1.81 0.80
C PHE A 49 -8.40 1.76 1.78
N VAL A 50 -9.59 2.13 1.31
CA VAL A 50 -10.85 1.99 2.06
C VAL A 50 -11.94 1.39 1.19
N VAL A 51 -12.94 0.81 1.86
CA VAL A 51 -14.20 0.40 1.23
C VAL A 51 -15.27 1.36 1.72
N GLU A 52 -15.92 2.04 0.80
CA GLU A 52 -17.01 2.98 1.05
C GLU A 52 -18.30 2.46 0.41
N GLN A 53 -19.44 3.03 0.79
CA GLN A 53 -20.75 2.72 0.19
C GLN A 53 -21.21 3.89 -0.66
N ASP A 54 -21.72 3.60 -1.85
CA ASP A 54 -22.36 4.60 -2.69
C ASP A 54 -23.79 4.92 -2.22
N GLU A 55 -24.48 5.82 -2.94
CA GLU A 55 -25.84 6.26 -2.62
C GLU A 55 -26.87 5.11 -2.65
N ASP A 56 -26.60 4.05 -3.43
CA ASP A 56 -27.45 2.87 -3.55
C ASP A 56 -27.08 1.77 -2.52
N GLY A 57 -26.07 2.01 -1.68
CA GLY A 57 -25.58 1.10 -0.65
C GLY A 57 -24.66 -0.01 -1.18
N ALA A 58 -24.15 0.11 -2.41
CA ALA A 58 -23.16 -0.81 -2.95
C ALA A 58 -21.75 -0.42 -2.48
N ASP A 59 -21.00 -1.41 -2.00
CA ASP A 59 -19.61 -1.21 -1.59
C ASP A 59 -18.72 -0.94 -2.82
N TYR A 60 -17.82 0.03 -2.70
CA TYR A 60 -16.78 0.30 -3.69
C TYR A 60 -15.43 0.58 -3.00
N GLY A 61 -14.35 0.19 -3.69
CA GLY A 61 -13.00 0.41 -3.22
C GLY A 61 -12.46 1.77 -3.65
N LYS A 62 -11.85 2.50 -2.72
CA LYS A 62 -11.25 3.82 -2.94
C LYS A 62 -9.88 3.93 -2.31
N VAL A 63 -8.94 4.55 -3.01
CA VAL A 63 -7.61 4.86 -2.47
C VAL A 63 -7.52 6.35 -2.14
N TYR A 64 -7.24 6.67 -0.89
CA TYR A 64 -6.74 8.00 -0.55
C TYR A 64 -5.22 7.96 -0.64
N PHE A 65 -4.61 8.90 -1.37
CA PHE A 65 -3.16 9.05 -1.39
C PHE A 65 -2.77 10.34 -0.68
N GLY A 66 -1.73 10.25 0.14
CA GLY A 66 -1.21 11.38 0.91
C GLY A 66 0.27 11.64 0.63
N ARG A 67 0.88 12.48 1.45
CA ARG A 67 2.32 12.83 1.40
C ARG A 67 3.27 11.64 1.41
N ASP A 68 2.86 10.57 2.08
CA ASP A 68 3.62 9.33 2.21
C ASP A 68 3.61 8.49 0.93
N ILE A 69 2.96 8.90 -0.16
CA ILE A 69 3.06 8.21 -1.46
C ILE A 69 4.45 8.35 -2.10
N TYR A 70 5.27 9.31 -1.66
CA TYR A 70 6.69 9.41 -2.03
C TYR A 70 7.61 8.83 -0.95
N PRO A 71 8.77 8.26 -1.34
CA PRO A 71 9.79 7.88 -0.38
C PRO A 71 10.33 9.12 0.35
N GLY A 72 10.71 8.96 1.62
CA GLY A 72 11.27 10.04 2.41
C GLY A 72 12.70 10.40 1.98
N ARG A 73 13.12 11.64 2.23
CA ARG A 73 14.47 12.13 1.90
C ARG A 73 15.58 11.46 2.72
N SER A 74 15.25 10.91 3.90
CA SER A 74 16.19 10.32 4.86
C SER A 74 16.28 8.79 4.78
N VAL A 75 15.79 8.17 3.70
CA VAL A 75 15.90 6.72 3.53
C VAL A 75 17.38 6.38 3.30
N ILE A 76 17.98 5.69 4.28
CA ILE A 76 19.41 5.32 4.30
C ILE A 76 19.78 4.43 3.11
N ASP A 77 18.84 3.62 2.60
CA ASP A 77 18.94 2.92 1.31
C ASP A 77 17.74 3.28 0.41
N PRO A 78 17.90 4.18 -0.57
CA PRO A 78 16.84 4.55 -1.52
C PRO A 78 16.20 3.36 -2.26
N ASN A 79 16.87 2.19 -2.28
CA ASN A 79 16.35 0.97 -2.90
C ASN A 79 15.50 0.10 -1.96
N SER A 80 15.32 0.52 -0.70
CA SER A 80 14.49 -0.17 0.29
C SER A 80 13.08 0.41 0.40
N ALA A 81 12.89 1.69 0.08
CA ALA A 81 11.57 2.31 0.08
C ALA A 81 10.92 2.21 -1.30
N LEU A 82 9.62 1.89 -1.35
CA LEU A 82 8.85 1.90 -2.59
C LEU A 82 8.96 3.26 -3.31
N SER A 83 9.21 3.25 -4.62
CA SER A 83 9.01 4.41 -5.46
C SER A 83 7.54 4.84 -5.45
N MET A 84 7.23 6.05 -5.95
CA MET A 84 5.84 6.47 -6.09
C MET A 84 5.04 5.53 -7.03
N PRO A 85 5.54 5.13 -8.22
CA PRO A 85 4.83 4.16 -9.06
C PRO A 85 4.61 2.80 -8.38
N ALA A 86 5.60 2.29 -7.64
CA ALA A 86 5.47 1.05 -6.90
C ALA A 86 4.42 1.16 -5.77
N ALA A 87 4.39 2.28 -5.04
CA ALA A 87 3.39 2.54 -4.02
C ALA A 87 1.97 2.66 -4.62
N VAL A 88 1.82 3.33 -5.76
CA VAL A 88 0.52 3.40 -6.47
C VAL A 88 0.05 2.00 -6.90
N ALA A 89 0.94 1.18 -7.46
CA ALA A 89 0.64 -0.19 -7.83
C ALA A 89 0.22 -1.05 -6.63
N HIS A 90 0.87 -0.86 -5.48
CA HIS A 90 0.51 -1.49 -4.20
C HIS A 90 -0.94 -1.16 -3.81
N GLU A 91 -1.30 0.12 -3.78
CA GLU A 91 -2.65 0.53 -3.38
C GLU A 91 -3.73 0.07 -4.37
N ILE A 92 -3.44 0.09 -5.67
CA ILE A 92 -4.36 -0.47 -6.67
C ILE A 92 -4.57 -1.96 -6.41
N SER A 93 -3.53 -2.68 -5.99
CA SER A 93 -3.62 -4.12 -5.73
C SER A 93 -4.47 -4.43 -4.49
N HIS A 94 -4.52 -3.55 -3.48
CA HIS A 94 -5.52 -3.66 -2.41
C HIS A 94 -6.95 -3.66 -2.97
N VAL A 95 -7.28 -2.75 -3.89
CA VAL A 95 -8.60 -2.69 -4.53
C VAL A 95 -8.92 -3.99 -5.28
N HIS A 96 -7.97 -4.53 -6.04
CA HIS A 96 -8.17 -5.78 -6.78
C HIS A 96 -8.32 -6.98 -5.84
N ARG A 97 -7.48 -7.09 -4.82
CA ARG A 97 -7.57 -8.19 -3.84
C ARG A 97 -8.89 -8.16 -3.08
N TRP A 98 -9.40 -6.97 -2.75
CA TRP A 98 -10.74 -6.80 -2.19
C TRP A 98 -11.84 -7.30 -3.13
N ARG A 99 -11.82 -6.84 -4.39
CA ARG A 99 -12.78 -7.27 -5.44
C ARG A 99 -12.75 -8.79 -5.64
N ASP A 100 -11.55 -9.36 -5.66
CA ASP A 100 -11.30 -10.79 -5.86
C ASP A 100 -11.52 -11.62 -4.58
N ARG A 101 -11.77 -10.98 -3.43
CA ARG A 101 -11.95 -11.59 -2.10
C ARG A 101 -10.75 -12.44 -1.66
N THR A 102 -9.55 -11.98 -1.98
CA THR A 102 -8.28 -12.64 -1.62
C THR A 102 -7.54 -11.95 -0.48
N GLU A 103 -8.09 -10.86 0.05
CA GLU A 103 -7.62 -10.23 1.30
C GLU A 103 -7.76 -11.18 2.49
N LEU A 104 -6.83 -11.09 3.44
CA LEU A 104 -6.96 -11.77 4.72
C LEU A 104 -7.97 -11.01 5.62
N PRO A 105 -8.55 -11.69 6.64
CA PRO A 105 -9.45 -11.03 7.58
C PRO A 105 -8.81 -9.79 8.22
N LEU A 106 -9.54 -8.67 8.21
CA LEU A 106 -9.07 -7.39 8.73
C LEU A 106 -8.56 -7.51 10.18
N GLY A 107 -7.37 -6.97 10.42
CA GLY A 107 -6.73 -6.98 11.74
C GLY A 107 -6.02 -8.29 12.08
N SER A 108 -6.22 -9.36 11.31
CA SER A 108 -5.49 -10.62 11.46
C SER A 108 -4.39 -10.71 10.40
N HIS A 109 -3.18 -11.10 10.80
CA HIS A 109 -2.05 -11.29 9.89
C HIS A 109 -1.77 -10.09 8.96
N ARG A 110 -1.95 -8.85 9.45
CA ARG A 110 -1.80 -7.61 8.65
C ARG A 110 -0.51 -7.59 7.83
N HIS A 111 0.60 -8.01 8.41
CA HIS A 111 1.88 -8.09 7.72
C HIS A 111 1.89 -9.08 6.55
N VAL A 112 1.25 -10.24 6.71
CA VAL A 112 1.11 -11.22 5.63
C VAL A 112 0.21 -10.66 4.54
N ASP A 113 -0.92 -10.05 4.92
CA ASP A 113 -1.86 -9.50 3.95
C ASP A 113 -1.20 -8.43 3.08
N GLU A 114 -0.53 -7.48 3.71
CA GLU A 114 0.19 -6.45 2.99
C GLU A 114 1.35 -7.00 2.14
N ALA A 115 2.04 -8.06 2.60
CA ALA A 115 3.06 -8.73 1.78
C ALA A 115 2.47 -9.38 0.53
N LEU A 116 1.29 -9.99 0.65
CA LEU A 116 0.53 -10.53 -0.48
C LEU A 116 0.11 -9.41 -1.43
N THR A 117 -0.28 -8.23 -0.92
CA THR A 117 -0.56 -7.05 -1.76
C THR A 117 0.67 -6.61 -2.55
N SER A 118 1.84 -6.50 -1.93
CA SER A 118 3.06 -6.10 -2.65
C SER A 118 3.44 -7.13 -3.73
N MET A 119 3.25 -8.42 -3.47
CA MET A 119 3.46 -9.47 -4.48
C MET A 119 2.43 -9.43 -5.61
N ASP A 120 1.14 -9.20 -5.31
CA ASP A 120 0.10 -9.03 -6.33
C ASP A 120 0.45 -7.84 -7.23
N ALA A 121 0.85 -6.71 -6.64
CA ALA A 121 1.29 -5.53 -7.40
C ALA A 121 2.47 -5.83 -8.33
N ALA A 122 3.46 -6.58 -7.84
CA ALA A 122 4.63 -6.95 -8.64
C ALA A 122 4.26 -7.82 -9.84
N LEU A 123 3.32 -8.75 -9.66
CA LEU A 123 2.89 -9.65 -10.73
C LEU A 123 1.91 -8.98 -11.69
N ARG A 124 0.91 -8.27 -11.16
CA ARG A 124 -0.16 -7.61 -11.91
C ARG A 124 0.37 -6.54 -12.85
N PHE A 125 1.36 -5.77 -12.37
CA PHE A 125 1.92 -4.64 -13.12
C PHE A 125 3.33 -4.93 -13.68
N ALA A 126 3.73 -6.21 -13.78
CA ALA A 126 5.06 -6.61 -14.23
C ALA A 126 5.49 -6.01 -15.59
N ASN A 127 4.53 -5.74 -16.48
CA ASN A 127 4.79 -5.16 -17.81
C ASN A 127 4.71 -3.62 -17.84
N GLN A 128 4.24 -2.98 -16.77
CA GLN A 128 4.05 -1.53 -16.67
C GLN A 128 5.06 -0.88 -15.73
N LEU A 129 5.53 -1.63 -14.73
CA LEU A 129 6.54 -1.19 -13.77
C LEU A 129 7.96 -1.47 -14.27
N SER A 130 8.92 -0.68 -13.79
CA SER A 130 10.32 -0.96 -14.08
C SER A 130 10.82 -2.18 -13.27
N PRO A 131 11.88 -2.87 -13.72
CA PRO A 131 12.49 -3.93 -12.92
C PRO A 131 12.90 -3.50 -11.51
N HIS A 132 13.24 -2.21 -11.32
CA HIS A 132 13.56 -1.64 -10.03
C HIS A 132 12.33 -1.55 -9.12
N ASP A 133 11.21 -1.04 -9.63
CA ASP A 133 9.94 -0.97 -8.89
C ASP A 133 9.48 -2.38 -8.45
N ILE A 134 9.60 -3.37 -9.33
CA ILE A 134 9.30 -4.78 -9.03
C ILE A 134 10.18 -5.31 -7.91
N GLN A 135 11.49 -5.04 -7.94
CA GLN A 135 12.40 -5.43 -6.86
C GLN A 135 12.04 -4.77 -5.54
N GLN A 136 11.60 -3.51 -5.54
CA GLN A 136 11.17 -2.82 -4.33
C GLN A 136 9.91 -3.46 -3.73
N LEU A 137 8.93 -3.83 -4.55
CA LEU A 137 7.72 -4.53 -4.10
C LEU A 137 8.04 -5.91 -3.48
N ILE A 138 8.96 -6.67 -4.09
CA ILE A 138 9.41 -7.96 -3.54
C ILE A 138 10.13 -7.77 -2.20
N ARG A 139 10.95 -6.73 -2.07
CA ARG A 139 11.64 -6.39 -0.81
C ARG A 139 10.64 -5.98 0.27
N ASP A 140 9.65 -5.17 -0.07
CA ASP A 140 8.57 -4.78 0.83
C ASP A 140 7.81 -6.02 1.34
N ALA A 141 7.41 -6.93 0.45
CA ALA A 141 6.79 -8.20 0.84
C ALA A 141 7.68 -9.00 1.81
N THR A 142 8.96 -9.15 1.48
CA THR A 142 9.92 -9.88 2.31
C THR A 142 10.07 -9.25 3.70
N GLN A 143 10.16 -7.92 3.76
CA GLN A 143 10.28 -7.19 5.02
C GLN A 143 9.03 -7.38 5.89
N ARG A 144 7.84 -7.30 5.30
CA ARG A 144 6.58 -7.52 6.04
C ARG A 144 6.48 -8.94 6.57
N LEU A 145 6.84 -9.95 5.79
CA LEU A 145 6.91 -11.33 6.28
C LEU A 145 7.89 -11.49 7.45
N GLN A 146 9.05 -10.82 7.40
CA GLN A 146 9.98 -10.81 8.53
C GLN A 146 9.42 -10.11 9.77
N MET A 147 8.63 -9.03 9.60
CA MET A 147 7.93 -8.39 10.73
C MET A 147 6.92 -9.37 11.34
N HIS A 148 6.13 -10.06 10.52
CA HIS A 148 5.19 -11.07 11.01
C HIS A 148 5.86 -12.18 11.83
N VAL A 149 7.00 -12.70 11.37
CA VAL A 149 7.75 -13.73 12.10
C VAL A 149 8.22 -13.21 13.47
N ARG A 150 8.70 -11.97 13.54
CA ARG A 150 9.11 -11.36 14.82
C ARG A 150 7.92 -11.21 15.78
N ASP A 151 6.77 -10.79 15.29
CA ASP A 151 5.57 -10.65 16.12
C ASP A 151 5.16 -12.01 16.71
N LEU A 152 5.27 -13.10 15.95
CA LEU A 152 5.00 -14.46 16.43
C LEU A 152 6.01 -14.92 17.50
N ASP A 153 7.29 -14.59 17.33
CA ASP A 153 8.33 -14.90 18.32
C ASP A 153 8.09 -14.14 19.64
N ASP A 154 7.69 -12.87 19.55
CA ASP A 154 7.39 -12.01 20.70
C ASP A 154 6.14 -12.51 21.47
N GLU A 155 5.07 -12.88 20.75
CA GLU A 155 3.86 -13.47 21.35
C GLU A 155 4.17 -14.81 22.06
N SER A 156 4.97 -15.67 21.44
CA SER A 156 5.36 -16.96 22.03
C SER A 156 6.22 -16.82 23.29
N SER A 157 6.98 -15.72 23.40
CA SER A 157 7.81 -15.41 24.56
C SER A 157 6.97 -14.85 25.72
N ALA A 158 5.88 -14.13 25.43
CA ALA A 158 4.99 -13.56 26.43
C ALA A 158 4.03 -14.58 27.07
N GLU A 159 3.68 -15.67 26.37
CA GLU A 159 2.85 -16.76 26.92
C GLU A 159 3.64 -17.76 27.80
N GLY A 160 4.97 -17.64 27.82
CA GLY A 160 5.89 -18.50 28.58
C GLY A 160 6.33 -17.97 29.96
N GLU A 161 5.89 -16.77 30.36
CA GLU A 161 6.12 -16.15 31.69
C GLU A 161 4.89 -16.25 32.60
#